data_AF-A0AA88GSY1-F1
#
_entry.id   AF-A0AA88GSY1-F1
#
_cell.length_a   1.000
_cell.length_b   1.000
_cell.length_c   1.000
_cell.angle_alpha   90.00
_cell.angle_beta   90.00
_cell.angle_gamma   90.00
#
_symmetry.space_group_name_H-M   'P 1'
#
loop_
_entity.id
_entity.type
_entity.pdbx_description
1 polymer ?
#
loop_
_entity_poly.entity_id
_entity_poly.type
_entity_poly.pdbx_seq_one_letter_code
_entity_poly.pdbx_strand_id
1 'polypeptide(L)'
;MHQLQPDKKRLCFEVSPVWTIVFLFIVMGLIFFAIAIGGIFGPDSIEIVKATDSQGKEEILEFSPEVWKATLQGQEISGTFDDLSVFNDEILFTVVFFKNSSLQSFGFQDMMEMNIGVMGTNDDRNWVEVAPSNSHKRELTCPQGSATCQPLTLFQLTKISFKKYKATIKITNQGKQADMDLFEPKLFFSYASMNDAFVKLEIAFRYIFLFFNVAILTLFLIYTRYKQPFSLWHTEQKWIAFVLFFLILYNNPIYVLQYLSDLWLFNLLNILFKVTYIAILLFSFLVFTHSIYTKEENRGVFSFYFPKGILVVTLWILTVVSFILVSVTKKYDIAYAFEELAYHNFIAAAIVSLLGVYILLLLYYIVRGIGMMKDLPTKYSAKFKVVYGVTLFVLVVAIAASVISYSFGKLTSFLFLATLALLNLWPFALAIFFLPSNEKHIGEDKDEIRILQGADEEDDEELVVQEEDEEE
;
A
#
# COMPACT_ATOMS: atom_id res chain seq x y z
N MET A 1 -10.99 -28.37 48.08
CA MET A 1 -10.48 -28.31 46.70
C MET A 1 -10.10 -26.87 46.39
N HIS A 2 -8.84 -26.48 46.63
CA HIS A 2 -8.32 -25.25 46.03
C HIS A 2 -8.21 -25.51 44.53
N GLN A 3 -9.07 -24.87 43.74
CA GLN A 3 -8.85 -24.78 42.30
C GLN A 3 -7.51 -24.06 42.12
N LEU A 4 -6.48 -24.79 41.66
CA LEU A 4 -5.26 -24.16 41.17
C LEU A 4 -5.69 -23.18 40.08
N GLN A 5 -5.51 -21.87 40.34
CA GLN A 5 -5.63 -20.89 39.27
C GLN A 5 -4.62 -21.27 38.18
N PRO A 6 -5.02 -21.27 36.90
CA PRO A 6 -4.10 -21.61 35.82
C PRO A 6 -2.94 -20.60 35.80
N ASP A 7 -1.71 -21.11 35.88
CA ASP A 7 -0.49 -20.28 35.83
C ASP A 7 -0.28 -19.74 34.40
N LYS A 8 0.03 -18.44 34.29
CA LYS A 8 0.43 -17.82 33.02
C LYS A 8 1.67 -18.52 32.47
N LYS A 9 1.76 -18.73 31.14
CA LYS A 9 2.91 -19.40 30.51
C LYS A 9 3.93 -18.39 29.98
N ARG A 10 5.22 -18.75 30.03
CA ARG A 10 6.31 -17.99 29.36
C ARG A 10 6.18 -18.10 27.86
N LEU A 11 6.65 -17.11 27.13
CA LEU A 11 6.62 -17.09 25.66
C LEU A 11 7.77 -17.92 25.07
N CYS A 12 7.58 -18.53 23.90
CA CYS A 12 8.64 -19.22 23.17
C CYS A 12 9.84 -18.29 22.92
N PHE A 13 9.58 -17.01 22.67
CA PHE A 13 10.59 -15.96 22.59
C PHE A 13 11.50 -15.87 23.83
N GLU A 14 10.93 -15.99 25.04
CA GLU A 14 11.66 -15.87 26.32
C GLU A 14 12.53 -17.10 26.59
N VAL A 15 12.04 -18.28 26.22
CA VAL A 15 12.74 -19.55 26.47
C VAL A 15 13.76 -19.87 25.39
N SER A 16 13.45 -19.54 24.13
CA SER A 16 14.26 -19.96 22.99
C SER A 16 15.65 -19.30 23.00
N PRO A 17 16.71 -20.02 22.67
CA PRO A 17 18.04 -19.44 22.49
C PRO A 17 18.09 -18.48 21.28
N VAL A 18 18.97 -17.47 21.33
CA VAL A 18 19.03 -16.38 20.33
C VAL A 18 19.25 -16.90 18.91
N TRP A 19 20.07 -17.94 18.73
CA TRP A 19 20.30 -18.56 17.41
C TRP A 19 19.03 -19.08 16.72
N THR A 20 18.00 -19.51 17.47
CA THR A 20 16.72 -19.98 16.90
C THR A 20 15.93 -18.81 16.32
N ILE A 21 15.99 -17.66 16.99
CA ILE A 21 15.36 -16.41 16.52
C ILE A 21 16.06 -15.93 15.24
N VAL A 22 17.39 -15.89 15.26
CA VAL A 22 18.20 -15.51 14.09
C VAL A 22 17.97 -16.47 12.93
N PHE A 23 17.96 -17.78 13.18
CA PHE A 23 17.67 -18.80 12.17
C PHE A 23 16.29 -18.60 11.54
N LEU A 24 15.24 -18.36 12.34
CA LEU A 24 13.90 -18.12 11.80
C LEU A 24 13.88 -16.88 10.89
N PHE A 25 14.54 -15.79 11.29
CA PHE A 25 14.63 -14.59 10.45
C PHE A 25 15.44 -14.81 9.18
N ILE A 26 16.51 -15.63 9.21
CA ILE A 26 17.25 -16.01 8.01
C ILE A 26 16.35 -16.79 7.06
N VAL A 27 15.61 -17.79 7.55
CA VAL A 27 14.68 -18.58 6.73
C VAL A 27 13.60 -17.68 6.12
N MET A 28 12.98 -16.81 6.91
CA MET A 28 11.98 -15.85 6.42
C MET A 28 12.57 -14.84 5.44
N GLY A 29 13.81 -14.40 5.66
CA GLY A 29 14.56 -13.53 4.76
C GLY A 29 14.83 -14.21 3.41
N LEU A 30 15.22 -15.48 3.40
CA LEU A 30 15.43 -16.25 2.17
C LEU A 30 14.11 -16.40 1.39
N ILE A 31 13.00 -16.70 2.07
CA ILE A 31 11.67 -16.77 1.44
C ILE A 31 11.29 -15.40 0.85
N PHE A 32 11.49 -14.32 1.62
CA PHE A 32 11.25 -12.96 1.16
C PHE A 32 12.06 -12.64 -0.11
N PHE A 33 13.37 -12.90 -0.11
CA PHE A 33 14.22 -12.63 -1.27
C PHE A 33 13.85 -13.49 -2.47
N ALA A 34 13.48 -14.75 -2.28
CA ALA A 34 13.01 -15.61 -3.37
C ALA A 34 11.74 -15.05 -4.04
N ILE A 35 10.76 -14.59 -3.24
CA ILE A 35 9.53 -13.98 -3.74
C ILE A 35 9.80 -12.63 -4.41
N ALA A 36 10.63 -11.78 -3.79
CA ALA A 36 10.99 -10.47 -4.33
C ALA A 36 11.75 -10.60 -5.66
N ILE A 37 12.75 -11.49 -5.75
CA ILE A 37 13.48 -11.78 -7.00
C ILE A 37 12.54 -12.31 -8.07
N GLY A 38 11.57 -13.15 -7.72
CA GLY A 38 10.51 -13.58 -8.64
C GLY A 38 9.76 -12.40 -9.27
N GLY A 39 9.58 -11.29 -8.55
CA GLY A 39 8.97 -10.07 -9.07
C GLY A 39 9.86 -9.25 -10.01
N ILE A 40 11.18 -9.41 -9.98
CA ILE A 40 12.09 -8.79 -10.96
C ILE A 40 11.86 -9.41 -12.34
N PHE A 41 11.61 -10.72 -12.38
CA PHE A 41 11.27 -11.46 -13.59
C PHE A 41 9.76 -11.50 -13.87
N GLY A 42 8.96 -10.79 -13.06
CA GLY A 42 7.52 -10.69 -13.24
C GLY A 42 7.14 -9.73 -14.37
N PRO A 43 5.89 -9.80 -14.87
CA PRO A 43 5.37 -8.87 -15.86
C PRO A 43 5.31 -7.44 -15.31
N ASP A 44 5.38 -6.45 -16.19
CA ASP A 44 5.14 -5.06 -15.79
C ASP A 44 3.68 -4.87 -15.38
N SER A 45 3.40 -3.92 -14.48
CA SER A 45 2.03 -3.66 -14.01
C SER A 45 1.18 -2.93 -15.03
N ILE A 46 1.79 -2.00 -15.76
CA ILE A 46 1.12 -1.22 -16.80
C ILE A 46 1.67 -1.66 -18.15
N GLU A 47 0.75 -2.07 -19.02
CA GLU A 47 1.03 -2.33 -20.41
C GLU A 47 0.58 -1.13 -21.25
N ILE A 48 1.50 -0.57 -22.04
CA ILE A 48 1.18 0.45 -23.03
C ILE A 48 1.14 -0.24 -24.38
N VAL A 49 -0.05 -0.34 -24.95
CA VAL A 49 -0.28 -0.96 -26.26
C VAL A 49 -0.60 0.14 -27.24
N LYS A 50 0.18 0.21 -28.33
CA LYS A 50 -0.13 1.07 -29.46
C LYS A 50 -1.22 0.40 -30.31
N ALA A 51 -2.08 1.20 -30.92
CA ALA A 51 -3.05 0.69 -31.89
C ALA A 51 -2.31 -0.09 -32.99
N THR A 52 -2.95 -1.16 -33.47
CA THR A 52 -2.39 -2.01 -34.53
C THR A 52 -3.33 -2.05 -35.72
N ASP A 53 -2.76 -2.11 -36.92
CA ASP A 53 -3.53 -2.24 -38.14
C ASP A 53 -4.11 -3.66 -38.29
N SER A 54 -4.90 -3.89 -39.33
CA SER A 54 -5.46 -5.22 -39.66
C SER A 54 -4.43 -6.33 -39.88
N GLN A 55 -3.13 -6.00 -39.93
CA GLN A 55 -2.00 -6.92 -40.10
C GLN A 55 -1.14 -7.05 -38.83
N GLY A 56 -1.54 -6.42 -37.72
CA GLY A 56 -0.84 -6.48 -36.43
C GLY A 56 0.42 -5.62 -36.33
N LYS A 57 0.62 -4.64 -37.23
CA LYS A 57 1.71 -3.66 -37.14
C LYS A 57 1.27 -2.42 -36.37
N GLU A 58 2.19 -1.79 -35.63
CA GLU A 58 1.94 -0.49 -34.96
C GLU A 58 1.35 0.50 -35.99
N GLU A 59 0.12 0.93 -35.74
CA GLU A 59 -0.64 1.79 -36.64
C GLU A 59 -0.25 3.24 -36.40
N ILE A 60 0.79 3.69 -37.11
CA ILE A 60 0.99 5.13 -37.34
C ILE A 60 0.05 5.51 -38.48
N LEU A 61 -0.97 6.30 -38.15
CA LEU A 61 -1.90 6.84 -39.13
C LEU A 61 -1.21 7.98 -39.85
N GLU A 62 -0.69 7.69 -41.05
CA GLU A 62 -0.17 8.69 -41.98
C GLU A 62 -1.28 9.16 -42.93
N PHE A 63 -1.44 10.47 -43.02
CA PHE A 63 -2.45 11.09 -43.86
C PHE A 63 -1.79 11.77 -45.06
N SER A 64 -2.48 11.78 -46.21
CA SER A 64 -2.11 12.71 -47.27
C SER A 64 -2.32 14.16 -46.78
N PRO A 65 -1.59 15.16 -47.29
CA PRO A 65 -1.71 16.54 -46.84
C PRO A 65 -3.15 17.10 -46.92
N GLU A 66 -3.91 16.69 -47.94
CA GLU A 66 -5.32 17.09 -48.12
C GLU A 66 -6.23 16.48 -47.03
N VAL A 67 -6.04 15.19 -46.75
CA VAL A 67 -6.79 14.48 -45.70
C VAL A 67 -6.38 14.98 -44.31
N TRP A 68 -5.11 15.33 -44.10
CA TRP A 68 -4.64 15.92 -42.86
C TRP A 68 -5.28 17.26 -42.58
N LYS A 69 -5.35 18.13 -43.59
CA LYS A 69 -6.04 19.42 -43.47
C LYS A 69 -7.53 19.23 -43.18
N ALA A 70 -8.19 18.28 -43.83
CA ALA A 70 -9.58 17.93 -43.53
C ALA A 70 -9.77 17.36 -42.12
N THR A 71 -8.82 16.56 -41.64
CA THR A 71 -8.76 15.98 -40.29
C THR A 71 -8.68 17.05 -39.21
N LEU A 72 -7.76 18.00 -39.35
CA LEU A 72 -7.67 19.17 -38.46
C LEU A 72 -8.88 20.12 -38.58
N GLN A 73 -9.68 19.99 -39.65
CA GLN A 73 -10.91 20.76 -39.89
C GLN A 73 -12.19 19.99 -39.49
N GLY A 74 -12.04 18.88 -38.76
CA GLY A 74 -13.16 18.14 -38.19
C GLY A 74 -13.63 16.95 -39.00
N GLN A 75 -12.77 16.35 -39.84
CA GLN A 75 -12.99 14.97 -40.24
C GLN A 75 -12.75 14.03 -39.04
N GLU A 76 -13.60 13.02 -38.91
CA GLU A 76 -13.53 12.05 -37.82
C GLU A 76 -12.41 11.04 -38.07
N ILE A 77 -11.62 10.81 -37.03
CA ILE A 77 -10.55 9.81 -37.00
C ILE A 77 -10.95 8.76 -35.97
N SER A 78 -10.67 7.49 -36.25
CA SER A 78 -10.90 6.44 -35.28
C SER A 78 -9.69 5.54 -35.10
N GLY A 79 -9.42 5.15 -33.85
CA GLY A 79 -8.50 4.07 -33.51
C GLY A 79 -9.29 2.88 -32.95
N THR A 80 -8.95 1.68 -33.39
CA THR A 80 -9.52 0.42 -32.86
C THR A 80 -8.52 -0.29 -31.98
N PHE A 81 -9.02 -0.90 -30.91
CA PHE A 81 -8.23 -1.62 -29.93
C PHE A 81 -8.90 -2.96 -29.64
N ASP A 82 -8.12 -4.02 -29.76
CA ASP A 82 -8.58 -5.40 -29.68
C ASP A 82 -7.91 -6.14 -28.50
N ASP A 83 -8.33 -7.39 -28.27
CA ASP A 83 -7.78 -8.32 -27.28
C ASP A 83 -7.80 -7.83 -25.83
N LEU A 84 -8.77 -6.98 -25.49
CA LEU A 84 -8.97 -6.52 -24.12
C LEU A 84 -9.70 -7.58 -23.29
N SER A 85 -9.22 -7.77 -22.06
CA SER A 85 -9.82 -8.66 -21.08
C SER A 85 -10.35 -7.87 -19.88
N VAL A 86 -11.24 -8.50 -19.11
CA VAL A 86 -11.77 -7.91 -17.88
C VAL A 86 -10.66 -7.64 -16.84
N PHE A 87 -9.50 -8.30 -16.94
CA PHE A 87 -8.36 -8.11 -16.04
C PHE A 87 -7.51 -6.88 -16.37
N ASN A 88 -7.70 -6.26 -17.54
CA ASN A 88 -7.00 -5.02 -17.87
C ASN A 88 -7.54 -3.81 -17.06
N ASP A 89 -8.64 -4.00 -16.30
CA ASP A 89 -9.26 -3.11 -15.30
C ASP A 89 -9.60 -1.70 -15.78
N GLU A 90 -8.60 -0.83 -15.83
CA GLU A 90 -8.68 0.57 -16.24
C GLU A 90 -7.89 0.77 -17.54
N ILE A 91 -8.49 1.46 -18.51
CA ILE A 91 -7.84 1.82 -19.77
C ILE A 91 -7.78 3.34 -19.92
N LEU A 92 -6.57 3.85 -20.08
CA LEU A 92 -6.30 5.23 -20.45
C LEU A 92 -6.00 5.31 -21.94
N PHE A 93 -6.93 5.84 -22.72
CA PHE A 93 -6.73 6.03 -24.15
C PHE A 93 -6.08 7.37 -24.42
N THR A 94 -5.05 7.35 -25.24
CA THR A 94 -4.24 8.51 -25.59
C THR A 94 -4.03 8.59 -27.10
N VAL A 95 -3.84 9.82 -27.58
CA VAL A 95 -3.36 10.09 -28.93
C VAL A 95 -2.06 10.87 -28.85
N VAL A 96 -1.12 10.54 -29.73
CA VAL A 96 0.17 11.22 -29.81
C VAL A 96 0.29 11.90 -31.16
N PHE A 97 0.53 13.21 -31.13
CA PHE A 97 0.79 14.03 -32.30
C PHE A 97 2.30 14.13 -32.54
N PHE A 98 2.70 14.07 -33.82
CA PHE A 98 4.07 14.32 -34.24
C PHE A 98 4.27 15.80 -34.54
N LYS A 99 5.32 16.39 -33.97
CA LYS A 99 5.70 17.77 -34.27
C LYS A 99 6.36 17.82 -35.63
N ASN A 100 6.11 18.90 -36.37
CA ASN A 100 6.86 19.19 -37.57
C ASN A 100 8.37 19.20 -37.28
N SER A 101 9.13 18.51 -38.12
CA SER A 101 10.60 18.47 -38.08
C SER A 101 11.26 19.86 -37.92
N SER A 102 10.66 20.91 -38.48
CA SER A 102 11.15 22.30 -38.37
C SER A 102 10.97 22.93 -36.98
N LEU A 103 10.08 22.38 -36.15
CA LEU A 103 9.68 22.91 -34.84
C LEU A 103 10.18 22.04 -33.67
N GLN A 104 10.96 20.99 -33.93
CA GLN A 104 11.46 20.09 -32.89
C GLN A 104 12.30 20.83 -31.83
N SER A 105 13.03 21.87 -32.23
CA SER A 105 13.88 22.70 -31.36
C SER A 105 13.12 23.66 -30.44
N PHE A 106 11.79 23.80 -30.59
CA PHE A 106 10.95 24.71 -29.80
C PHE A 106 9.87 23.95 -29.05
N GLY A 107 9.57 24.36 -27.82
CA GLY A 107 8.42 23.85 -27.06
C GLY A 107 7.20 24.76 -27.23
N PHE A 108 6.00 24.19 -27.22
CA PHE A 108 4.76 24.97 -27.23
C PHE A 108 3.63 24.23 -26.49
N GLN A 109 2.62 24.99 -26.08
CA GLN A 109 1.38 24.48 -25.49
C GLN A 109 0.21 25.02 -26.29
N ASP A 110 -0.80 24.20 -26.52
CA ASP A 110 -1.97 24.58 -27.31
C ASP A 110 -3.26 23.95 -26.75
N MET A 111 -4.38 24.67 -26.85
CA MET A 111 -5.68 24.20 -26.36
C MET A 111 -6.49 23.64 -27.51
N MET A 112 -6.54 22.31 -27.60
CA MET A 112 -7.32 21.58 -28.59
C MET A 112 -8.75 21.38 -28.11
N GLU A 113 -9.71 21.71 -28.97
CA GLU A 113 -11.11 21.32 -28.77
C GLU A 113 -11.43 20.15 -29.69
N MET A 114 -12.00 19.08 -29.14
CA MET A 114 -12.31 17.86 -29.85
C MET A 114 -13.56 17.20 -29.31
N ASN A 115 -14.37 16.66 -30.20
CA ASN A 115 -15.43 15.74 -29.83
C ASN A 115 -14.84 14.33 -29.73
N ILE A 116 -15.08 13.67 -28.60
CA ILE A 116 -14.52 12.35 -28.31
C ILE A 116 -15.67 11.38 -28.07
N GLY A 117 -15.78 10.36 -28.91
CA GLY A 117 -16.77 9.28 -28.80
C GLY A 117 -16.11 7.93 -28.57
N VAL A 118 -16.79 7.02 -27.86
CA VAL A 118 -16.29 5.67 -27.60
C VAL A 118 -17.37 4.65 -27.84
N MET A 119 -17.04 3.66 -28.65
CA MET A 119 -17.88 2.49 -28.88
C MET A 119 -17.17 1.23 -28.40
N GLY A 120 -17.93 0.24 -27.95
CA GLY A 120 -17.44 -1.06 -27.51
C GLY A 120 -18.20 -2.20 -28.19
N THR A 121 -17.52 -3.32 -28.43
CA THR A 121 -18.17 -4.52 -28.96
C THR A 121 -17.51 -5.82 -28.49
N ASN A 122 -18.31 -6.88 -28.39
CA ASN A 122 -17.84 -8.25 -28.14
C ASN A 122 -17.81 -9.11 -29.41
N ASP A 123 -18.65 -8.78 -30.37
CA ASP A 123 -18.79 -9.46 -31.66
C ASP A 123 -18.85 -8.35 -32.71
N ASP A 124 -17.85 -8.26 -33.61
CA ASP A 124 -17.49 -7.16 -34.55
C ASP A 124 -18.63 -6.44 -35.31
N ARG A 125 -19.87 -6.92 -35.19
CA ARG A 125 -21.09 -6.46 -35.88
C ARG A 125 -21.90 -5.43 -35.08
N ASN A 126 -21.90 -5.48 -33.75
CA ASN A 126 -22.77 -4.66 -32.91
C ASN A 126 -21.94 -3.75 -31.99
N TRP A 127 -21.65 -2.54 -32.47
CA TRP A 127 -20.99 -1.51 -31.67
C TRP A 127 -22.00 -0.81 -30.77
N VAL A 128 -21.73 -0.80 -29.46
CA VAL A 128 -22.55 -0.13 -28.44
C VAL A 128 -21.82 1.13 -28.01
N GLU A 129 -22.55 2.24 -27.90
CA GLU A 129 -22.01 3.49 -27.38
C GLU A 129 -21.68 3.36 -25.89
N VAL A 130 -20.39 3.52 -25.56
CA VAL A 130 -19.88 3.46 -24.19
C VAL A 130 -19.78 4.86 -23.59
N ALA A 131 -19.33 5.83 -24.39
CA ALA A 131 -19.29 7.23 -24.02
C ALA A 131 -19.74 8.08 -25.21
N PRO A 132 -20.69 9.02 -25.00
CA PRO A 132 -21.21 9.84 -26.08
C PRO A 132 -20.19 10.86 -26.57
N SER A 133 -20.29 11.17 -27.86
CA SER A 133 -19.41 12.13 -28.53
C SER A 133 -19.67 13.57 -28.05
N ASN A 134 -19.03 13.95 -26.95
CA ASN A 134 -19.12 15.29 -26.36
C ASN A 134 -17.88 16.14 -26.67
N SER A 135 -18.05 17.46 -26.69
CA SER A 135 -16.93 18.41 -26.88
C SER A 135 -16.09 18.49 -25.61
N HIS A 136 -14.79 18.31 -25.77
CA HIS A 136 -13.79 18.39 -24.73
C HIS A 136 -12.66 19.33 -25.13
N LYS A 137 -12.21 20.15 -24.19
CA LYS A 137 -11.00 20.95 -24.33
C LYS A 137 -9.84 20.23 -23.63
N ARG A 138 -8.71 20.13 -24.32
CA ARG A 138 -7.49 19.46 -23.83
C ARG A 138 -6.29 20.33 -24.12
N GLU A 139 -5.43 20.46 -23.13
CA GLU A 139 -4.14 21.10 -23.31
C GLU A 139 -3.15 20.10 -23.91
N LEU A 140 -2.62 20.40 -25.07
CA LEU A 140 -1.55 19.65 -25.71
C LEU A 140 -0.22 20.33 -25.40
N THR A 141 0.64 19.63 -24.66
CA THR A 141 2.00 20.10 -24.35
C THR A 141 3.01 19.40 -25.26
N CYS A 142 3.75 20.19 -26.03
CA CYS A 142 4.77 19.72 -26.96
C CYS A 142 6.16 20.18 -26.47
N PRO A 143 6.95 19.30 -25.82
CA PRO A 143 8.21 19.70 -25.21
C PRO A 143 9.29 20.07 -26.25
N GLN A 144 10.26 20.86 -25.79
CA GLN A 144 11.43 21.25 -26.58
C GLN A 144 12.35 20.05 -26.80
N GLY A 145 12.91 19.90 -28.00
CA GLY A 145 13.85 18.83 -28.34
C GLY A 145 13.21 17.45 -28.56
N SER A 146 11.88 17.36 -28.49
CA SER A 146 11.11 16.15 -28.79
C SER A 146 10.53 16.21 -30.21
N ALA A 147 10.46 15.05 -30.88
CA ALA A 147 9.76 14.86 -32.15
C ALA A 147 8.24 14.66 -31.96
N THR A 148 7.80 14.30 -30.76
CA THR A 148 6.38 14.06 -30.44
C THR A 148 5.92 14.98 -29.32
N CYS A 149 4.63 15.31 -29.32
CA CYS A 149 4.00 15.94 -28.17
C CYS A 149 3.78 14.91 -27.05
N GLN A 150 3.49 15.40 -25.83
CA GLN A 150 3.08 14.52 -24.74
C GLN A 150 1.77 13.81 -25.12
N PRO A 151 1.58 12.54 -24.70
CA PRO A 151 0.35 11.81 -24.99
C PRO A 151 -0.86 12.56 -24.46
N LEU A 152 -1.80 12.85 -25.36
CA LEU A 152 -3.02 13.56 -25.02
C LEU A 152 -4.08 12.53 -24.59
N THR A 153 -4.52 12.61 -23.34
CA THR A 153 -5.59 11.74 -22.83
C THR A 153 -6.92 12.07 -23.49
N LEU A 154 -7.45 11.10 -24.21
CA LEU A 154 -8.77 11.18 -24.84
C LEU A 154 -9.85 10.88 -23.81
N PHE A 155 -9.77 9.69 -23.21
CA PHE A 155 -10.69 9.24 -22.17
C PHE A 155 -10.06 8.12 -21.33
N GLN A 156 -10.64 7.94 -20.14
CA GLN A 156 -10.26 6.93 -19.16
C GLN A 156 -11.48 6.05 -18.85
N LEU A 157 -11.41 4.77 -19.20
CA LEU A 157 -12.40 3.79 -18.78
C LEU A 157 -11.98 3.20 -17.44
N THR A 158 -12.84 3.31 -16.45
CA THR A 158 -12.63 2.72 -15.12
C THR A 158 -13.01 1.23 -15.06
N LYS A 159 -13.62 0.70 -16.13
CA LYS A 159 -13.96 -0.72 -16.26
C LYS A 159 -14.03 -1.14 -17.73
N ILE A 160 -13.60 -2.37 -18.00
CA ILE A 160 -13.66 -3.02 -19.31
C ILE A 160 -14.82 -4.01 -19.36
N SER A 161 -15.76 -3.76 -20.27
CA SER A 161 -16.97 -4.57 -20.49
C SER A 161 -17.00 -5.23 -21.87
N PHE A 162 -16.12 -4.80 -22.78
CA PHE A 162 -16.06 -5.27 -24.15
C PHE A 162 -14.65 -5.77 -24.49
N LYS A 163 -14.54 -6.70 -25.43
CA LYS A 163 -13.24 -7.19 -25.93
C LYS A 163 -12.57 -6.20 -26.88
N LYS A 164 -13.38 -5.37 -27.54
CA LYS A 164 -12.92 -4.42 -28.54
C LYS A 164 -13.51 -3.05 -28.28
N TYR A 165 -12.69 -2.02 -28.47
CA TYR A 165 -13.09 -0.62 -28.34
C TYR A 165 -12.68 0.16 -29.57
N LYS A 166 -13.52 1.13 -29.94
CA LYS A 166 -13.28 2.09 -31.01
C LYS A 166 -13.41 3.48 -30.43
N ALA A 167 -12.28 4.18 -30.36
CA ALA A 167 -12.23 5.59 -30.01
C ALA A 167 -12.42 6.40 -31.27
N THR A 168 -13.29 7.40 -31.25
CA THR A 168 -13.43 8.36 -32.33
C THR A 168 -13.15 9.77 -31.84
N ILE A 169 -12.38 10.53 -32.61
CA ILE A 169 -12.05 11.92 -32.33
C ILE A 169 -12.40 12.78 -33.53
N LYS A 170 -12.96 13.95 -33.25
CA LYS A 170 -13.24 14.98 -34.25
C LYS A 170 -12.77 16.31 -33.71
N ILE A 171 -11.68 16.83 -34.27
CA ILE A 171 -11.08 18.10 -33.85
C ILE A 171 -12.00 19.25 -34.31
N THR A 172 -12.45 20.08 -33.37
CA THR A 172 -13.44 21.14 -33.63
C THR A 172 -12.85 22.54 -33.57
N ASN A 173 -11.67 22.73 -32.97
CA ASN A 173 -11.01 24.04 -32.94
C ASN A 173 -10.35 24.36 -34.29
N GLN A 174 -10.93 25.34 -34.99
CA GLN A 174 -10.89 25.53 -36.43
C GLN A 174 -9.58 26.13 -36.96
N GLY A 175 -9.09 25.61 -38.10
CA GLY A 175 -8.37 26.33 -39.16
C GLY A 175 -6.96 26.85 -38.86
N LYS A 176 -6.73 27.53 -37.73
CA LYS A 176 -5.46 28.18 -37.38
C LYS A 176 -4.32 27.17 -37.25
N GLN A 177 -4.54 26.01 -36.63
CA GLN A 177 -3.52 24.96 -36.49
C GLN A 177 -3.17 24.31 -37.83
N ALA A 178 -4.17 24.12 -38.71
CA ALA A 178 -3.97 23.56 -40.04
C ALA A 178 -3.19 24.50 -40.97
N ASP A 179 -3.24 25.81 -40.72
CA ASP A 179 -2.48 26.81 -41.48
C ASP A 179 -1.09 27.10 -40.89
N MET A 180 -0.83 26.75 -39.61
CA MET A 180 0.45 26.95 -38.92
C MET A 180 1.47 25.81 -39.08
N ASP A 181 1.10 24.72 -39.78
CA ASP A 181 1.96 23.55 -40.07
C ASP A 181 2.71 23.01 -38.83
N LEU A 182 2.05 23.03 -37.66
CA LEU A 182 2.65 22.68 -36.37
C LEU A 182 2.96 21.19 -36.23
N PHE A 183 2.21 20.36 -36.95
CA PHE A 183 2.19 18.90 -36.79
C PHE A 183 2.46 18.22 -38.13
N GLU A 184 3.23 17.14 -38.09
CA GLU A 184 3.31 16.24 -39.25
C GLU A 184 1.96 15.57 -39.49
N PRO A 185 1.65 15.15 -40.72
CA PRO A 185 0.38 14.47 -41.05
C PRO A 185 0.40 13.02 -40.56
N LYS A 186 0.78 12.83 -39.28
CA LYS A 186 0.98 11.56 -38.61
C LYS A 186 0.47 11.68 -37.18
N LEU A 187 -0.24 10.65 -36.74
CA LEU A 187 -0.54 10.42 -35.33
C LEU A 187 -0.62 8.93 -35.07
N PHE A 188 -0.53 8.54 -33.81
CA PHE A 188 -0.89 7.19 -33.42
C PHE A 188 -1.77 7.22 -32.18
N PHE A 189 -2.65 6.23 -32.11
CA PHE A 189 -3.44 5.96 -30.93
C PHE A 189 -2.70 4.95 -30.05
N SER A 190 -2.79 5.13 -28.73
CA SER A 190 -2.31 4.14 -27.78
C SER A 190 -3.27 4.05 -26.61
N TYR A 191 -3.20 2.94 -25.89
CA TYR A 191 -3.80 2.85 -24.58
C TYR A 191 -2.82 2.32 -23.56
N ALA A 192 -2.96 2.79 -22.33
CA ALA A 192 -2.31 2.21 -21.17
C ALA A 192 -3.36 1.46 -20.35
N SER A 193 -3.09 0.22 -19.98
CA SER A 193 -3.97 -0.57 -19.10
C SER A 193 -3.17 -1.43 -18.14
N MET A 194 -3.85 -2.03 -17.15
CA MET A 194 -3.19 -3.03 -16.32
C MET A 194 -2.83 -4.24 -17.18
N ASN A 195 -1.62 -4.77 -16.99
CA ASN A 195 -1.21 -5.98 -17.68
C ASN A 195 -1.98 -7.19 -17.11
N ASP A 196 -2.62 -7.97 -17.98
CA ASP A 196 -3.41 -9.14 -17.59
C ASP A 196 -2.56 -10.21 -16.86
N ALA A 197 -1.32 -10.44 -17.31
CA ALA A 197 -0.40 -11.36 -16.64
C ALA A 197 -0.01 -10.86 -15.24
N PHE A 198 0.16 -9.55 -15.06
CA PHE A 198 0.40 -8.96 -13.74
C PHE A 198 -0.79 -9.14 -12.81
N VAL A 199 -2.01 -8.87 -13.28
CA VAL A 199 -3.22 -9.05 -12.47
C VAL A 199 -3.41 -10.51 -12.06
N LYS A 200 -3.16 -11.46 -12.97
CA LYS A 200 -3.16 -12.89 -12.65
C LYS A 200 -2.10 -13.27 -11.62
N LEU A 201 -0.89 -12.72 -11.73
CA LEU A 201 0.18 -12.91 -10.74
C LEU A 201 -0.23 -12.38 -9.37
N GLU A 202 -0.81 -11.17 -9.32
CA GLU A 202 -1.31 -10.55 -8.11
C GLU A 202 -2.37 -11.42 -7.43
N ILE A 203 -3.38 -11.87 -8.18
CA ILE A 203 -4.43 -12.76 -7.69
C ILE A 203 -3.82 -14.05 -7.11
N ALA A 204 -2.89 -14.67 -7.83
CA ALA A 204 -2.26 -15.92 -7.42
C ALA A 204 -1.54 -15.78 -6.07
N PHE A 205 -0.67 -14.77 -5.94
CA PHE A 205 0.09 -14.58 -4.70
C PHE A 205 -0.78 -14.16 -3.52
N ARG A 206 -1.81 -13.33 -3.74
CA ARG A 206 -2.80 -13.00 -2.69
C ARG A 206 -3.46 -14.26 -2.14
N TYR A 207 -3.86 -15.19 -3.00
CA TYR A 207 -4.52 -16.43 -2.55
C TYR A 207 -3.56 -17.44 -1.93
N ILE A 208 -2.31 -17.52 -2.41
CA ILE A 208 -1.26 -18.32 -1.74
C ILE A 208 -1.07 -17.82 -0.31
N PHE A 209 -0.90 -16.51 -0.12
CA PHE A 209 -0.76 -15.93 1.23
C PHE A 209 -2.04 -16.07 2.05
N LEU A 210 -3.22 -15.89 1.46
CA LEU A 210 -4.50 -16.09 2.14
C LEU A 210 -4.61 -17.49 2.75
N PHE A 211 -4.21 -18.53 2.01
CA PHE A 211 -4.18 -19.91 2.51
C PHE A 211 -3.27 -20.04 3.74
N PHE A 212 -2.04 -19.53 3.66
CA PHE A 212 -1.11 -19.56 4.80
C PHE A 212 -1.58 -18.70 5.98
N ASN A 213 -2.18 -17.55 5.73
CA ASN A 213 -2.72 -16.67 6.77
C ASN A 213 -3.80 -17.36 7.59
N VAL A 214 -4.75 -18.03 6.91
CA VAL A 214 -5.82 -18.79 7.57
C VAL A 214 -5.22 -19.94 8.38
N ALA A 215 -4.27 -20.69 7.82
CA ALA A 215 -3.60 -21.78 8.51
C ALA A 215 -2.86 -21.30 9.77
N ILE A 216 -2.06 -20.23 9.65
CA ILE A 216 -1.25 -19.69 10.74
C ILE A 216 -2.13 -19.08 11.84
N LEU A 217 -3.15 -18.30 11.49
CA LEU A 217 -4.11 -17.79 12.47
C LEU A 217 -4.79 -18.93 13.22
N THR A 218 -5.28 -19.94 12.50
CA THR A 218 -5.97 -21.08 13.10
C THR A 218 -5.06 -21.85 14.05
N LEU A 219 -3.84 -22.17 13.61
CA LEU A 219 -2.84 -22.86 14.43
C LEU A 219 -2.46 -22.03 15.66
N PHE A 220 -2.25 -20.72 15.51
CA PHE A 220 -1.92 -19.81 16.60
C PHE A 220 -3.04 -19.76 17.65
N LEU A 221 -4.29 -19.60 17.22
CA LEU A 221 -5.44 -19.55 18.13
C LEU A 221 -5.65 -20.89 18.85
N ILE A 222 -5.63 -22.01 18.12
CA ILE A 222 -5.83 -23.35 18.69
C ILE A 222 -4.72 -23.67 19.69
N TYR A 223 -3.46 -23.52 19.30
CA TYR A 223 -2.32 -23.86 20.15
C TYR A 223 -2.28 -22.97 21.40
N THR A 224 -2.47 -21.66 21.24
CA THR A 224 -2.45 -20.73 22.38
C THR A 224 -3.60 -21.01 23.34
N ARG A 225 -4.81 -21.28 22.81
CA ARG A 225 -5.98 -21.63 23.62
C ARG A 225 -5.86 -22.99 24.31
N TYR A 226 -5.20 -23.95 23.68
CA TYR A 226 -4.90 -25.26 24.27
C TYR A 226 -3.94 -25.14 25.47
N LYS A 227 -2.91 -24.27 25.35
CA LYS A 227 -1.90 -24.08 26.40
C LYS A 227 -2.34 -23.16 27.54
N GLN A 228 -3.12 -22.12 27.26
CA GLN A 228 -3.62 -21.19 28.28
C GLN A 228 -4.96 -20.52 27.88
N PRO A 229 -5.87 -20.26 28.84
CA PRO A 229 -7.12 -19.55 28.58
C PRO A 229 -6.88 -18.10 28.14
N PHE A 230 -7.85 -17.53 27.41
CA PHE A 230 -7.77 -16.18 26.83
C PHE A 230 -7.52 -15.06 27.86
N SER A 231 -8.00 -15.24 29.09
CA SER A 231 -7.76 -14.28 30.19
C SER A 231 -6.27 -14.11 30.52
N LEU A 232 -5.47 -15.17 30.36
CA LEU A 232 -4.04 -15.18 30.65
C LEU A 232 -3.16 -14.84 29.44
N TRP A 233 -3.75 -14.53 28.30
CA TRP A 233 -2.98 -14.14 27.12
C TRP A 233 -2.25 -12.82 27.38
N HIS A 234 -0.98 -12.80 27.03
CA HIS A 234 -0.17 -11.58 27.02
C HIS A 234 -0.79 -10.55 26.07
N THR A 235 -0.58 -9.26 26.34
CA THR A 235 -1.09 -8.19 25.47
C THR A 235 -0.64 -8.40 24.03
N GLU A 236 0.60 -8.80 23.83
CA GLU A 236 1.23 -9.05 22.55
C GLU A 236 0.52 -10.17 21.78
N GLN A 237 0.19 -11.28 22.46
CA GLN A 237 -0.54 -12.40 21.85
C GLN A 237 -1.93 -11.99 21.37
N LYS A 238 -2.65 -11.16 22.13
CA LYS A 238 -3.97 -10.64 21.74
C LYS A 238 -3.88 -9.79 20.47
N TRP A 239 -2.91 -8.89 20.41
CA TRP A 239 -2.70 -8.03 19.23
C TRP A 239 -2.15 -8.79 18.02
N ILE A 240 -1.30 -9.79 18.21
CA ILE A 240 -0.86 -10.67 17.12
C ILE A 240 -2.07 -11.41 16.51
N ALA A 241 -3.01 -11.91 17.33
CA ALA A 241 -4.24 -12.51 16.82
C ALA A 241 -5.06 -11.52 15.98
N PHE A 242 -5.19 -10.26 16.43
CA PHE A 242 -5.85 -9.21 15.65
C PHE A 242 -5.11 -8.92 14.32
N VAL A 243 -3.78 -8.75 14.35
CA VAL A 243 -2.97 -8.51 13.15
C VAL A 243 -3.14 -9.66 12.15
N LEU A 244 -3.05 -10.91 12.59
CA LEU A 244 -3.24 -12.09 11.75
C LEU A 244 -4.65 -12.18 11.15
N PHE A 245 -5.69 -11.80 11.92
CA PHE A 245 -7.05 -11.74 11.40
C PHE A 245 -7.18 -10.68 10.29
N PHE A 246 -6.70 -9.46 10.52
CA PHE A 246 -6.77 -8.40 9.51
C PHE A 246 -5.82 -8.65 8.32
N LEU A 247 -4.78 -9.47 8.49
CA LEU A 247 -3.91 -9.91 7.39
C LEU A 247 -4.65 -10.79 6.37
N ILE A 248 -5.64 -11.57 6.81
CA ILE A 248 -6.56 -12.29 5.90
C ILE A 248 -7.35 -11.28 5.05
N LEU A 249 -7.89 -10.23 5.68
CA LEU A 249 -8.63 -9.19 4.98
C LEU A 249 -7.73 -8.40 4.02
N TYR A 250 -6.49 -8.10 4.39
CA TYR A 250 -5.50 -7.43 3.53
C TYR A 250 -5.26 -8.17 2.22
N ASN A 251 -5.20 -9.51 2.26
CA ASN A 251 -5.08 -10.34 1.06
C ASN A 251 -6.40 -10.51 0.30
N ASN A 252 -7.51 -10.07 0.89
CA ASN A 252 -8.85 -9.98 0.34
C ASN A 252 -9.38 -11.32 -0.23
N PRO A 253 -10.20 -12.07 0.53
CA PRO A 253 -10.73 -13.37 0.05
C PRO A 253 -11.60 -13.24 -1.21
N ILE A 254 -12.17 -12.06 -1.45
CA ILE A 254 -13.05 -11.77 -2.58
C ILE A 254 -12.37 -10.88 -3.64
N TYR A 255 -11.04 -10.85 -3.68
CA TYR A 255 -10.27 -9.97 -4.57
C TYR A 255 -10.71 -10.06 -6.04
N VAL A 256 -10.93 -11.27 -6.54
CA VAL A 256 -11.32 -11.51 -7.95
C VAL A 256 -12.67 -10.85 -8.31
N LEU A 257 -13.58 -10.67 -7.35
CA LEU A 257 -14.89 -10.06 -7.62
C LEU A 257 -14.78 -8.59 -8.05
N GLN A 258 -13.67 -7.93 -7.73
CA GLN A 258 -13.44 -6.56 -8.16
C GLN A 258 -13.33 -6.43 -9.69
N TYR A 259 -12.81 -7.48 -10.35
CA TYR A 259 -12.76 -7.55 -11.82
C TYR A 259 -14.06 -8.12 -12.39
N LEU A 260 -14.61 -9.16 -11.77
CA LEU A 260 -15.77 -9.87 -12.33
C LEU A 260 -17.12 -9.15 -12.15
N SER A 261 -17.26 -8.24 -11.18
CA SER A 261 -18.53 -7.58 -10.86
C SER A 261 -18.53 -6.10 -11.21
N ASP A 262 -19.69 -5.54 -11.58
CA ASP A 262 -19.88 -4.11 -11.84
C ASP A 262 -20.06 -3.27 -10.56
N LEU A 263 -20.07 -3.91 -9.39
CA LEU A 263 -20.30 -3.23 -8.13
C LEU A 263 -19.03 -2.52 -7.63
N TRP A 264 -19.08 -1.18 -7.58
CA TRP A 264 -18.03 -0.32 -6.99
C TRP A 264 -17.66 -0.71 -5.54
N LEU A 265 -18.57 -1.42 -4.85
CA LEU A 265 -18.38 -1.93 -3.50
C LEU A 265 -17.13 -2.82 -3.37
N PHE A 266 -16.79 -3.64 -4.36
CA PHE A 266 -15.64 -4.54 -4.26
C PHE A 266 -14.32 -3.78 -4.27
N ASN A 267 -14.22 -2.73 -5.08
CA ASN A 267 -13.09 -1.81 -5.06
C ASN A 267 -13.02 -1.11 -3.69
N LEU A 268 -14.13 -0.57 -3.19
CA LEU A 268 -14.16 0.07 -1.87
C LEU A 268 -13.71 -0.89 -0.75
N LEU A 269 -14.22 -2.13 -0.73
CA LEU A 269 -13.86 -3.14 0.27
C LEU A 269 -12.38 -3.50 0.22
N ASN A 270 -11.81 -3.66 -0.99
CA ASN A 270 -10.39 -3.91 -1.18
C ASN A 270 -9.54 -2.82 -0.51
N ILE A 271 -9.87 -1.55 -0.74
CA ILE A 271 -9.15 -0.43 -0.12
C ILE A 271 -9.40 -0.37 1.39
N LEU A 272 -10.64 -0.53 1.86
CA LEU A 272 -10.95 -0.53 3.29
C LEU A 272 -10.18 -1.64 4.02
N PHE A 273 -10.10 -2.85 3.47
CA PHE A 273 -9.33 -3.94 4.07
C PHE A 273 -7.84 -3.62 4.12
N LYS A 274 -7.27 -3.08 3.04
CA LYS A 274 -5.85 -2.68 2.99
C LYS A 274 -5.53 -1.61 4.04
N VAL A 275 -6.27 -0.51 4.04
CA VAL A 275 -6.02 0.64 4.94
C VAL A 275 -6.28 0.26 6.40
N THR A 276 -7.30 -0.57 6.67
CA THR A 276 -7.59 -1.06 8.02
C THR A 276 -6.49 -1.96 8.54
N TYR A 277 -5.97 -2.89 7.73
CA TYR A 277 -4.84 -3.71 8.13
C TYR A 277 -3.61 -2.87 8.47
N ILE A 278 -3.26 -1.89 7.62
CA ILE A 278 -2.13 -0.99 7.89
C ILE A 278 -2.35 -0.20 9.19
N ALA A 279 -3.55 0.31 9.44
CA ALA A 279 -3.88 0.99 10.69
C ALA A 279 -3.72 0.05 11.91
N ILE A 280 -4.26 -1.17 11.86
CA ILE A 280 -4.09 -2.16 12.93
C ILE A 280 -2.61 -2.50 13.15
N LEU A 281 -1.82 -2.61 12.08
CA LEU A 281 -0.39 -2.87 12.15
C LEU A 281 0.35 -1.72 12.86
N LEU A 282 0.12 -0.47 12.44
CA LEU A 282 0.71 0.72 13.06
C LEU A 282 0.31 0.83 14.55
N PHE A 283 -0.96 0.59 14.86
CA PHE A 283 -1.42 0.59 16.24
C PHE A 283 -0.74 -0.50 17.07
N SER A 284 -0.63 -1.72 16.52
CA SER A 284 0.03 -2.84 17.20
C SER A 284 1.49 -2.55 17.51
N PHE A 285 2.20 -1.81 16.64
CA PHE A 285 3.58 -1.41 16.90
C PHE A 285 3.71 -0.43 18.05
N LEU A 286 2.84 0.59 18.13
CA LEU A 286 2.81 1.50 19.28
C LEU A 286 2.47 0.75 20.58
N VAL A 287 1.60 -0.26 20.51
CA VAL A 287 1.28 -1.11 21.66
C VAL A 287 2.49 -1.95 22.07
N PHE A 288 3.13 -2.68 21.15
CA PHE A 288 4.29 -3.54 21.45
C PHE A 288 5.49 -2.75 21.96
N THR A 289 5.69 -1.53 21.49
CA THR A 289 6.81 -0.68 21.91
C THR A 289 6.56 0.03 23.24
N HIS A 290 5.32 0.40 23.54
CA HIS A 290 5.01 0.96 24.86
C HIS A 290 4.86 -0.15 25.91
N SER A 291 4.46 -1.37 25.52
CA SER A 291 4.27 -2.49 26.45
C SER A 291 5.58 -2.95 27.10
N ILE A 292 6.72 -2.77 26.42
CA ILE A 292 8.07 -3.16 26.88
C ILE A 292 8.34 -2.74 28.32
N TYR A 293 8.07 -1.47 28.61
CA TYR A 293 8.42 -0.85 29.88
C TYR A 293 7.20 -0.49 30.73
N THR A 294 6.00 -0.85 30.26
CA THR A 294 4.75 -0.62 30.99
C THR A 294 4.27 -1.94 31.57
N LYS A 295 4.27 -2.03 32.92
CA LYS A 295 3.69 -3.16 33.67
C LYS A 295 2.24 -3.42 33.23
N GLU A 296 1.82 -4.68 33.19
CA GLU A 296 0.48 -5.06 32.68
C GLU A 296 -0.66 -4.38 33.43
N GLU A 297 -0.50 -4.17 34.74
CA GLU A 297 -1.48 -3.52 35.63
C GLU A 297 -1.72 -2.05 35.28
N ASN A 298 -0.70 -1.37 34.73
CA ASN A 298 -0.75 0.05 34.37
C ASN A 298 -1.25 0.27 32.93
N ARG A 299 -1.61 -0.79 32.19
CA ARG A 299 -2.10 -0.72 30.80
C ARG A 299 -3.60 -0.37 30.73
N GLY A 300 -4.00 0.74 31.35
CA GLY A 300 -5.38 1.22 31.35
C GLY A 300 -5.86 1.69 29.98
N VAL A 301 -7.16 1.56 29.68
CA VAL A 301 -7.76 1.94 28.38
C VAL A 301 -7.47 3.40 28.01
N PHE A 302 -7.66 4.33 28.95
CA PHE A 302 -7.53 5.77 28.70
C PHE A 302 -6.09 6.30 28.71
N SER A 303 -5.21 5.70 29.51
CA SER A 303 -3.80 6.13 29.59
C SER A 303 -2.95 5.45 28.52
N PHE A 304 -3.17 4.15 28.30
CA PHE A 304 -2.34 3.36 27.40
C PHE A 304 -2.88 3.34 25.97
N TYR A 305 -4.14 2.94 25.74
CA TYR A 305 -4.63 2.68 24.38
C TYR A 305 -5.18 3.92 23.67
N PHE A 306 -5.92 4.75 24.39
CA PHE A 306 -6.69 5.86 23.82
C PHE A 306 -5.83 6.90 23.06
N PRO A 307 -4.68 7.40 23.57
CA PRO A 307 -3.89 8.39 22.84
C PRO A 307 -3.33 7.85 21.52
N LYS A 308 -2.87 6.58 21.53
CA LYS A 308 -2.42 5.86 20.33
C LYS A 308 -3.56 5.67 19.34
N GLY A 309 -4.76 5.42 19.87
CA GLY A 309 -5.97 5.17 19.09
C GLY A 309 -6.41 6.41 18.32
N ILE A 310 -6.43 7.57 18.96
CA ILE A 310 -6.75 8.84 18.30
C ILE A 310 -5.84 9.07 17.10
N LEU A 311 -4.52 8.92 17.29
CA LEU A 311 -3.55 9.16 16.22
C LEU A 311 -3.79 8.23 15.02
N VAL A 312 -3.89 6.93 15.26
CA VAL A 312 -4.02 5.93 14.19
C VAL A 312 -5.40 5.96 13.53
N VAL A 313 -6.47 6.16 14.30
CA VAL A 313 -7.83 6.29 13.75
C VAL A 313 -7.95 7.55 12.91
N THR A 314 -7.34 8.65 13.32
CA THR A 314 -7.32 9.89 12.51
C THR A 314 -6.59 9.66 11.18
N LEU A 315 -5.43 9.00 11.21
CA LEU A 315 -4.71 8.59 10.00
C LEU A 315 -5.58 7.70 9.10
N TRP A 316 -6.27 6.73 9.68
CA TRP A 316 -7.18 5.82 8.95
C TRP A 316 -8.32 6.59 8.29
N ILE A 317 -9.02 7.48 9.01
CA ILE A 317 -10.11 8.30 8.48
C ILE A 317 -9.62 9.15 7.32
N LEU A 318 -8.53 9.90 7.49
CA LEU A 318 -7.99 10.77 6.43
C LEU A 318 -7.59 9.97 5.18
N THR A 319 -6.98 8.79 5.36
CA THR A 319 -6.61 7.92 4.23
C THR A 319 -7.83 7.39 3.48
N VAL A 320 -8.86 6.92 4.21
CA VAL A 320 -10.11 6.43 3.61
C VAL A 320 -10.85 7.56 2.89
N VAL A 321 -10.98 8.73 3.51
CA VAL A 321 -11.62 9.90 2.91
C VAL A 321 -10.87 10.34 1.67
N SER A 322 -9.53 10.43 1.72
CA SER A 322 -8.69 10.75 0.56
C SER A 322 -8.99 9.81 -0.60
N PHE A 323 -8.99 8.50 -0.35
CA PHE A 323 -9.26 7.50 -1.37
C PHE A 323 -10.68 7.61 -1.97
N ILE A 324 -11.70 7.80 -1.13
CA ILE A 324 -13.08 7.97 -1.59
C ILE A 324 -13.18 9.21 -2.47
N LEU A 325 -12.57 10.33 -2.06
CA LEU A 325 -12.53 11.56 -2.86
C LEU A 325 -11.85 11.31 -4.21
N VAL A 326 -10.70 10.62 -4.25
CA VAL A 326 -10.04 10.25 -5.52
C VAL A 326 -10.97 9.42 -6.40
N SER A 327 -11.61 8.40 -5.83
CA SER A 327 -12.46 7.46 -6.56
C SER A 327 -13.71 8.14 -7.12
N VAL A 328 -14.31 9.05 -6.34
CA VAL A 328 -15.45 9.85 -6.74
C VAL A 328 -15.04 10.81 -7.86
N THR A 329 -13.95 11.56 -7.70
CA THR A 329 -13.47 12.51 -8.72
C THR A 329 -13.15 11.82 -10.03
N LYS A 330 -12.44 10.67 -10.00
CA LYS A 330 -12.18 9.84 -11.20
C LYS A 330 -13.44 9.40 -11.93
N LYS A 331 -14.54 9.18 -11.20
CA LYS A 331 -15.82 8.77 -11.80
C LYS A 331 -16.51 9.91 -12.54
N TYR A 332 -16.38 11.15 -12.06
CA TYR A 332 -17.10 12.30 -12.59
C TYR A 332 -16.33 13.07 -13.67
N ASP A 333 -15.00 12.98 -13.70
CA ASP A 333 -14.19 13.63 -14.73
C ASP A 333 -13.17 12.66 -15.33
N ILE A 334 -13.45 12.26 -16.57
CA ILE A 334 -12.76 11.22 -17.35
C ILE A 334 -11.40 11.71 -17.88
N ALA A 335 -11.05 12.99 -17.69
CA ALA A 335 -9.80 13.57 -18.18
C ALA A 335 -9.06 14.43 -17.16
N TYR A 336 -9.30 14.16 -15.87
CA TYR A 336 -8.80 14.99 -14.79
C TYR A 336 -7.33 14.69 -14.43
N ALA A 337 -6.46 15.70 -14.49
CA ALA A 337 -5.15 15.67 -13.86
C ALA A 337 -5.30 15.93 -12.35
N PHE A 338 -5.15 14.87 -11.55
CA PHE A 338 -5.39 14.82 -10.11
C PHE A 338 -4.63 15.88 -9.27
N GLU A 339 -3.59 16.51 -9.82
CA GLU A 339 -2.71 17.45 -9.13
C GLU A 339 -3.30 18.85 -8.91
N GLU A 340 -4.46 19.18 -9.49
CA GLU A 340 -4.98 20.56 -9.50
C GLU A 340 -5.92 20.93 -8.33
N LEU A 341 -6.32 20.00 -7.45
CA LEU A 341 -7.22 20.32 -6.33
C LEU A 341 -6.44 20.76 -5.10
N ALA A 342 -6.67 22.02 -4.68
CA ALA A 342 -6.08 22.60 -3.48
C ALA A 342 -6.32 21.75 -2.20
N TYR A 343 -7.44 21.02 -2.11
CA TYR A 343 -7.73 20.14 -0.98
C TYR A 343 -6.88 18.85 -0.97
N HIS A 344 -6.42 18.37 -2.13
CA HIS A 344 -5.60 17.16 -2.21
C HIS A 344 -4.28 17.37 -1.48
N ASN A 345 -3.59 18.48 -1.79
CA ASN A 345 -2.34 18.87 -1.15
C ASN A 345 -2.51 19.07 0.35
N PHE A 346 -3.64 19.61 0.80
CA PHE A 346 -3.95 19.76 2.22
C PHE A 346 -4.11 18.42 2.94
N ILE A 347 -4.90 17.50 2.39
CA ILE A 347 -5.09 16.16 2.98
C ILE A 347 -3.78 15.37 2.98
N ALA A 348 -3.02 15.43 1.87
CA ALA A 348 -1.71 14.78 1.77
C ALA A 348 -0.72 15.33 2.81
N ALA A 349 -0.63 16.66 2.96
CA ALA A 349 0.20 17.29 3.98
C ALA A 349 -0.24 16.89 5.41
N ALA A 350 -1.54 16.78 5.67
CA ALA A 350 -2.06 16.33 6.96
C ALA A 350 -1.66 14.88 7.26
N ILE A 351 -1.78 13.97 6.28
CA ILE A 351 -1.35 12.56 6.41
C ILE A 351 0.15 12.48 6.68
N VAL A 352 0.97 13.17 5.88
CA VAL A 352 2.43 13.19 6.05
C VAL A 352 2.82 13.74 7.42
N SER A 353 2.17 14.82 7.88
CA SER A 353 2.42 15.41 9.19
C SER A 353 2.08 14.45 10.34
N LEU A 354 0.93 13.79 10.28
CA LEU A 354 0.52 12.80 11.28
C LEU A 354 1.42 11.55 11.26
N LEU A 355 1.88 11.13 10.09
CA LEU A 355 2.91 10.07 9.97
C LEU A 355 4.23 10.49 10.60
N GLY A 356 4.63 11.76 10.45
CA GLY A 356 5.79 12.33 11.14
C GLY A 356 5.64 12.25 12.67
N VAL A 357 4.49 12.68 13.20
CA VAL A 357 4.16 12.55 14.64
C VAL A 357 4.18 11.09 15.09
N TYR A 358 3.62 10.18 14.30
CA TYR A 358 3.65 8.74 14.56
C TYR A 358 5.08 8.20 14.65
N ILE A 359 5.96 8.55 13.69
CA ILE A 359 7.35 8.10 13.69
C ILE A 359 8.09 8.65 14.92
N LEU A 360 7.91 9.93 15.26
CA LEU A 360 8.52 10.53 16.45
C LEU A 360 8.06 9.84 17.74
N LEU A 361 6.76 9.53 17.86
CA LEU A 361 6.21 8.81 19.00
C LEU A 361 6.76 7.38 19.10
N LEU A 362 6.85 6.68 17.97
CA LEU A 362 7.43 5.35 17.90
C LEU A 362 8.91 5.36 18.31
N LEU A 363 9.69 6.31 17.80
CA LEU A 363 11.09 6.50 18.18
C LEU A 363 11.24 6.80 19.67
N TYR A 364 10.39 7.67 20.22
CA TYR A 364 10.36 7.94 21.66
C TYR A 364 10.16 6.65 22.48
N TYR A 365 9.18 5.80 22.12
CA TYR A 365 8.96 4.53 22.79
C TYR A 365 10.13 3.55 22.64
N ILE A 366 10.75 3.49 21.46
CA ILE A 366 11.94 2.65 21.23
C ILE A 366 13.11 3.12 22.09
N VAL A 367 13.43 4.42 22.09
CA VAL A 367 14.54 4.98 22.87
C VAL A 367 14.31 4.74 24.37
N ARG A 368 13.10 5.01 24.86
CA ARG A 368 12.73 4.75 26.25
C ARG A 368 12.82 3.28 26.61
N GLY A 369 12.35 2.40 25.72
CA GLY A 369 12.49 0.95 25.87
C GLY A 369 13.95 0.52 25.93
N ILE A 370 14.83 1.08 25.10
CA ILE A 370 16.27 0.79 25.13
C ILE A 370 16.92 1.27 26.42
N GLY A 371 16.50 2.42 26.95
CA GLY A 371 16.96 2.95 28.24
C GLY A 371 16.76 1.92 29.36
N MET A 372 15.53 1.44 29.52
CA MET A 372 15.17 0.46 30.56
C MET A 372 15.71 -0.96 30.28
N MET A 373 16.13 -1.25 29.05
CA MET A 373 16.79 -2.52 28.72
C MET A 373 18.24 -2.61 29.17
N LYS A 374 18.87 -1.50 29.57
CA LYS A 374 20.24 -1.53 30.11
C LYS A 374 20.31 -2.27 31.46
N ASP A 375 19.20 -2.24 32.20
CA ASP A 375 19.08 -2.80 33.54
C ASP A 375 18.65 -4.29 33.50
N LEU A 376 18.28 -4.79 32.31
CA LEU A 376 17.91 -6.19 32.09
C LEU A 376 19.15 -7.07 31.78
N PRO A 377 19.16 -8.35 32.21
CA PRO A 377 20.21 -9.29 31.86
C PRO A 377 20.43 -9.34 30.34
N THR A 378 21.70 -9.38 29.91
CA THR A 378 22.13 -9.33 28.50
C THR A 378 21.42 -10.33 27.58
N LYS A 379 20.97 -11.46 28.12
CA LYS A 379 20.21 -12.50 27.39
C LYS A 379 18.83 -12.02 26.93
N TYR A 380 18.12 -11.20 27.73
CA TYR A 380 16.79 -10.68 27.37
C TYR A 380 16.89 -9.48 26.45
N SER A 381 17.85 -8.58 26.70
CA SER A 381 18.05 -7.39 25.86
C SER A 381 18.48 -7.73 24.43
N ALA A 382 19.25 -8.79 24.20
CA ALA A 382 19.65 -9.23 22.85
C ALA A 382 18.45 -9.69 21.99
N LYS A 383 17.54 -10.47 22.56
CA LYS A 383 16.35 -10.98 21.85
C LYS A 383 15.41 -9.85 21.47
N PHE A 384 15.25 -8.92 22.39
CA PHE A 384 14.43 -7.74 22.22
C PHE A 384 14.98 -6.84 21.10
N LYS A 385 16.29 -6.58 21.09
CA LYS A 385 16.97 -5.83 20.02
C LYS A 385 16.75 -6.46 18.64
N VAL A 386 16.78 -7.79 18.54
CA VAL A 386 16.56 -8.49 17.26
C VAL A 386 15.12 -8.33 16.77
N VAL A 387 14.11 -8.65 17.60
CA VAL A 387 12.71 -8.57 17.17
C VAL A 387 12.34 -7.14 16.80
N TYR A 388 12.65 -6.16 17.64
CA TYR A 388 12.28 -4.76 17.40
C TYR A 388 13.14 -4.08 16.33
N GLY A 389 14.40 -4.50 16.18
CA GLY A 389 15.26 -4.08 15.07
C GLY A 389 14.69 -4.55 13.73
N VAL A 390 14.25 -5.80 13.63
CA VAL A 390 13.59 -6.31 12.42
C VAL A 390 12.24 -5.62 12.21
N THR A 391 11.46 -5.35 13.27
CA THR A 391 10.22 -4.56 13.18
C THR A 391 10.46 -3.19 12.55
N LEU A 392 11.49 -2.47 13.03
CA LEU A 392 11.84 -1.14 12.52
C LEU A 392 12.28 -1.23 11.05
N PHE A 393 13.07 -2.24 10.71
CA PHE A 393 13.48 -2.50 9.33
C PHE A 393 12.28 -2.73 8.41
N VAL A 394 11.34 -3.59 8.81
CA VAL A 394 10.09 -3.85 8.06
C VAL A 394 9.31 -2.55 7.84
N LEU A 395 9.20 -1.70 8.87
CA LEU A 395 8.49 -0.43 8.78
C LEU A 395 9.19 0.56 7.83
N VAL A 396 10.51 0.68 7.90
CA VAL A 396 11.30 1.53 6.99
C VAL A 396 11.15 1.07 5.54
N VAL A 397 11.25 -0.23 5.29
CA VAL A 397 11.09 -0.79 3.94
C VAL A 397 9.68 -0.57 3.41
N ALA A 398 8.64 -0.74 4.24
CA ALA A 398 7.26 -0.48 3.84
C ALA A 398 7.01 1.00 3.49
N ILE A 399 7.57 1.93 4.28
CA ILE A 399 7.50 3.36 3.99
C ILE A 399 8.27 3.69 2.72
N ALA A 400 9.50 3.20 2.57
CA ALA A 400 10.31 3.42 1.38
C ALA A 400 9.62 2.89 0.12
N ALA A 401 9.02 1.70 0.18
CA ALA A 401 8.24 1.13 -0.90
C ALA A 401 7.03 2.01 -1.28
N SER A 402 6.36 2.59 -0.29
CA SER A 402 5.23 3.50 -0.50
C SER A 402 5.68 4.80 -1.16
N VAL A 403 6.81 5.38 -0.73
CA VAL A 403 7.39 6.59 -1.32
C VAL A 403 7.84 6.34 -2.75
N ILE A 404 8.53 5.23 -3.01
CA ILE A 404 8.95 4.84 -4.38
C ILE A 404 7.72 4.65 -5.28
N SER A 405 6.67 3.98 -4.79
CA SER A 405 5.42 3.81 -5.55
C SER A 405 4.79 5.15 -5.91
N TYR A 406 4.80 6.10 -4.97
CA TYR A 406 4.27 7.45 -5.19
C TYR A 406 5.13 8.25 -6.18
N SER A 407 6.45 8.26 -6.00
CA SER A 407 7.37 9.08 -6.82
C SER A 407 7.51 8.60 -8.25
N PHE A 408 7.42 7.29 -8.52
CA PHE A 408 7.61 6.75 -9.87
C PHE A 408 6.31 6.44 -10.59
N GLY A 409 5.15 6.56 -9.93
CA GLY A 409 3.81 6.34 -10.52
C GLY A 409 3.59 4.93 -11.09
N LYS A 410 4.55 4.00 -10.90
CA LYS A 410 4.54 2.65 -11.44
C LYS A 410 4.84 1.65 -10.32
N LEU A 411 3.85 0.84 -9.97
CA LEU A 411 4.04 -0.27 -9.04
C LEU A 411 4.63 -1.45 -9.81
N THR A 412 5.94 -1.70 -9.74
CA THR A 412 6.54 -2.86 -10.44
C THR A 412 6.14 -4.18 -9.77
N SER A 413 6.20 -5.29 -10.51
CA SER A 413 6.03 -6.65 -9.97
C SER A 413 6.94 -6.92 -8.76
N PHE A 414 8.19 -6.47 -8.84
CA PHE A 414 9.14 -6.52 -7.74
C PHE A 414 8.60 -5.81 -6.50
N LEU A 415 8.17 -4.56 -6.64
CA LEU A 415 7.73 -3.75 -5.50
C LEU A 415 6.45 -4.30 -4.87
N PHE A 416 5.53 -4.79 -5.70
CA PHE A 416 4.32 -5.49 -5.26
C PHE A 416 4.66 -6.75 -4.46
N LEU A 417 5.42 -7.69 -5.05
CA LEU A 417 5.72 -8.98 -4.42
C LEU A 417 6.60 -8.82 -3.18
N ALA A 418 7.57 -7.90 -3.18
CA ALA A 418 8.39 -7.60 -2.01
C ALA A 418 7.52 -7.06 -0.86
N THR A 419 6.65 -6.08 -1.13
CA THR A 419 5.76 -5.50 -0.11
C THR A 419 4.78 -6.54 0.42
N LEU A 420 4.19 -7.34 -0.48
CA LEU A 420 3.27 -8.41 -0.13
C LEU A 420 3.96 -9.47 0.75
N ALA A 421 5.14 -9.95 0.36
CA ALA A 421 5.90 -10.92 1.13
C ALA A 421 6.27 -10.37 2.50
N LEU A 422 6.77 -9.13 2.57
CA LEU A 422 7.18 -8.50 3.81
C LEU A 422 6.02 -8.40 4.82
N LEU A 423 4.86 -7.90 4.36
CA LEU A 423 3.68 -7.70 5.21
C LEU A 423 3.02 -9.00 5.68
N ASN A 424 3.23 -10.12 4.97
CA ASN A 424 2.72 -11.44 5.39
C ASN A 424 3.73 -12.21 6.26
N LEU A 425 5.00 -12.27 5.86
CA LEU A 425 6.02 -13.07 6.55
C LEU A 425 6.39 -12.50 7.93
N TRP A 426 6.33 -11.19 8.10
CA TRP A 426 6.63 -10.56 9.38
C TRP A 426 5.66 -11.00 10.51
N PRO A 427 4.32 -10.88 10.34
CA PRO A 427 3.36 -11.43 11.30
C PRO A 427 3.50 -12.94 11.53
N PHE A 428 3.96 -13.71 10.53
CA PHE A 428 4.21 -15.15 10.71
C PHE A 428 5.33 -15.42 11.70
N ALA A 429 6.44 -14.68 11.59
CA ALA A 429 7.54 -14.77 12.54
C ALA A 429 7.08 -14.41 13.95
N LEU A 430 6.31 -13.33 14.10
CA LEU A 430 5.73 -12.93 15.39
C LEU A 430 4.80 -14.01 15.96
N ALA A 431 3.94 -14.61 15.13
CA ALA A 431 3.04 -15.67 15.57
C ALA A 431 3.81 -16.83 16.22
N ILE A 432 4.95 -17.23 15.64
CA ILE A 432 5.80 -18.30 16.16
C ILE A 432 6.49 -17.89 17.47
N PHE A 433 7.06 -16.68 17.52
CA PHE A 433 7.79 -16.20 18.71
C PHE A 433 6.89 -16.05 19.94
N PHE A 434 5.65 -15.64 19.73
CA PHE A 434 4.70 -15.39 20.81
C PHE A 434 3.81 -16.59 21.14
N LEU A 435 4.11 -17.79 20.63
CA LEU A 435 3.47 -19.02 21.12
C LEU A 435 3.81 -19.24 22.60
N PRO A 436 2.89 -19.81 23.40
CA PRO A 436 3.18 -20.20 24.77
C PRO A 436 4.14 -21.40 24.82
N SER A 437 5.16 -21.29 25.68
CA SER A 437 6.11 -22.36 25.97
C SER A 437 5.53 -23.37 26.97
N ASN A 438 6.25 -24.47 27.18
CA ASN A 438 5.89 -25.43 28.22
C ASN A 438 6.23 -24.93 29.64
N GLU A 439 7.15 -23.98 29.75
CA GLU A 439 7.60 -23.40 31.02
C GLU A 439 6.52 -22.51 31.64
N LYS A 440 6.37 -22.61 32.97
CA LYS A 440 5.49 -21.73 33.73
C LYS A 440 6.13 -20.34 33.83
N HIS A 441 5.31 -19.31 33.80
CA HIS A 441 5.75 -17.99 34.26
C HIS A 441 5.95 -18.12 35.77
N ILE A 442 7.19 -18.36 36.18
CA ILE A 442 7.57 -18.21 37.58
C ILE A 442 7.24 -16.75 37.89
N GLY A 443 6.28 -16.53 38.79
CA GLY A 443 5.97 -15.20 39.28
C GLY A 443 7.25 -14.57 39.77
N GLU A 444 7.48 -13.31 39.36
CA GLU A 444 8.55 -12.41 39.77
C GLU A 444 9.59 -13.07 40.66
N ASP A 445 10.76 -13.41 40.09
CA ASP A 445 11.90 -13.78 40.91
C ASP A 445 12.02 -12.68 41.98
N LYS A 446 11.94 -13.06 43.25
CA LYS A 446 12.10 -12.12 44.37
C LYS A 446 13.43 -11.37 44.30
N ASP A 447 14.36 -11.88 43.50
CA ASP A 447 15.64 -11.24 43.16
C ASP A 447 15.50 -10.12 42.11
N GLU A 448 14.51 -10.18 41.21
CA GLU A 448 14.23 -9.16 40.17
C GLU A 448 13.50 -7.94 40.77
N ILE A 449 12.62 -8.15 41.75
CA ILE A 449 12.01 -7.05 42.54
C ILE A 449 13.05 -6.37 43.43
N ARG A 450 13.99 -7.10 44.02
CA ARG A 450 15.05 -6.51 44.86
C ARG A 450 15.96 -5.55 44.09
N ILE A 451 16.20 -5.84 42.80
CA ILE A 451 17.02 -4.98 41.93
C ILE A 451 16.24 -3.74 41.47
N LEU A 452 14.91 -3.84 41.32
CA LEU A 452 14.06 -2.71 40.93
C LEU A 452 13.63 -1.84 42.12
N GLN A 453 13.49 -2.39 43.32
CA GLN A 453 13.17 -1.63 44.54
C GLN A 453 14.41 -0.97 45.17
N GLY A 454 15.59 -1.56 45.03
CA GLY A 454 16.85 -0.96 45.51
C GLY A 454 17.34 0.22 44.65
N ALA A 455 16.73 0.50 43.50
CA ALA A 455 17.08 1.65 42.65
C ALA A 455 16.23 2.90 42.94
N ASP A 456 15.12 2.77 43.66
CA ASP A 456 14.21 3.87 44.03
C ASP A 456 14.38 4.32 45.50
N GLU A 457 15.16 3.61 46.33
CA GLU A 457 15.32 3.90 47.78
C GLU A 457 16.60 4.69 48.16
N GLU A 458 17.48 5.06 47.22
CA GLU A 458 18.74 5.78 47.56
C GLU A 458 18.61 7.30 47.73
N ASP A 459 17.43 7.91 47.56
CA ASP A 459 17.27 9.39 47.60
C ASP A 459 16.49 9.95 48.81
N ASP A 460 16.02 9.12 49.76
CA ASP A 460 15.25 9.58 50.93
C ASP A 460 15.80 9.03 52.27
N GLU A 461 17.05 9.37 52.63
CA GLU A 461 17.47 9.36 54.05
C GLU A 461 17.59 10.81 54.56
N GLU A 462 16.48 11.29 55.12
CA GLU A 462 16.42 12.49 55.96
C GLU A 462 17.38 12.36 57.16
N LEU A 463 18.22 13.38 57.32
CA LEU A 463 19.01 13.70 58.51
C LEU A 463 18.13 13.68 59.78
N VAL A 464 18.20 12.58 60.53
CA VAL A 464 17.81 12.56 61.94
C VAL A 464 19.05 12.89 62.78
N VAL A 465 19.03 14.09 63.36
CA VAL A 465 19.99 14.57 64.36
C VAL A 465 19.95 13.63 65.57
N GLN A 466 21.10 13.05 65.92
CA GLN A 466 21.31 12.37 67.20
C GLN A 466 21.38 13.41 68.32
N GLU A 467 20.43 13.36 69.27
CA GLU A 467 20.66 13.85 70.63
C GLU A 467 21.30 12.69 71.43
N GLU A 468 22.55 12.88 71.85
CA GLU A 468 23.24 12.04 72.82
C GLU A 468 22.74 12.41 74.23
N ASP A 469 21.98 11.50 74.85
CA ASP A 469 21.87 11.43 76.31
C ASP A 469 22.80 10.29 76.79
N GLU A 470 23.95 10.65 77.37
CA GLU A 470 24.75 9.77 78.22
C GLU A 470 24.28 9.92 79.68
N GLU A 471 23.78 8.83 80.27
CA GLU A 471 23.65 8.67 81.71
C GLU A 471 25.01 8.30 82.33
N GLU A 472 25.54 9.17 83.20
CA GLU A 472 26.07 8.81 84.54
C GLU A 472 26.08 10.02 85.50
#